data_AF-A0A8T4NDC8-F1
#
_entry.id   AF-A0A8T4NDC8-F1
#
_cell.length_a   1.000
_cell.length_b   1.000
_cell.length_c   1.000
_cell.angle_alpha   90.00
_cell.angle_beta   90.00
_cell.angle_gamma   90.00
#
_symmetry.space_group_name_H-M   'P 1'
#
loop_
_entity.id
_entity.type
_entity.pdbx_description
1 polymer ?
#
loop_
_entity_poly.entity_id
_entity_poly.type
_entity_poly.pdbx_seq_one_letter_code
_entity_poly.pdbx_strand_id
1 'polypeptide(L)'
;MRGLFNCRGQIWVETVIYTLIGLAIIGLVLAGALPKIEQKKDEMSISRSIEAMTNIDDKIYEVSRAAGNRRVINLEIKKGSLIINPAEDSISWSLDSSFPYSQVGQTVPFGDMNVTTTQNGNYEVELKIGYKMNLTYAGGDFIEKKFDVAPTPYRLIIENVGKDVSGNIVIGFVEA
;
A
#
# COMPACT_ATOMS: atom_id res chain seq x y z
N MET A 1 -68.09 22.93 12.23
CA MET A 1 -67.37 23.02 10.94
C MET A 1 -66.36 21.89 10.87
N ARG A 2 -66.61 20.85 10.06
CA ARG A 2 -65.66 19.76 9.82
C ARG A 2 -64.89 20.07 8.55
N GLY A 3 -63.60 20.41 8.68
CA GLY A 3 -62.71 20.56 7.54
C GLY A 3 -62.54 19.22 6.84
N LEU A 4 -62.82 19.18 5.54
CA LEU A 4 -62.51 18.06 4.65
C LEU A 4 -60.99 17.88 4.62
N PHE A 5 -60.47 16.95 5.42
CA PHE A 5 -59.08 16.53 5.32
C PHE A 5 -58.88 15.79 4.00
N ASN A 6 -57.97 16.30 3.18
CA ASN A 6 -57.64 15.76 1.87
C ASN A 6 -56.81 14.47 2.05
N CYS A 7 -57.47 13.32 2.25
CA CYS A 7 -56.85 12.06 2.68
C CYS A 7 -55.69 11.58 1.80
N ARG A 8 -55.63 11.98 0.53
CA ARG A 8 -54.53 11.61 -0.39
C ARG A 8 -53.23 12.36 -0.10
N GLY A 9 -53.31 13.62 0.35
CA GLY A 9 -52.14 14.44 0.68
C GLY A 9 -51.47 13.96 1.97
N GLN A 10 -52.26 13.52 2.95
CA GLN A 10 -51.76 12.99 4.21
C GLN A 10 -50.93 11.70 4.00
N ILE A 11 -51.38 10.79 3.13
CA ILE A 11 -50.67 9.55 2.81
C ILE A 11 -49.31 9.83 2.15
N TRP A 12 -49.25 10.83 1.27
CA TRP A 12 -47.99 11.26 0.65
C TRP A 12 -47.01 11.83 1.69
N VAL A 13 -47.50 12.65 2.61
CA VAL A 13 -46.67 13.23 3.68
C VAL A 13 -46.13 12.14 4.60
N GLU A 14 -46.94 11.15 4.98
CA GLU A 14 -46.52 10.03 5.82
C GLU A 14 -45.42 9.19 5.16
N THR A 15 -45.59 8.86 3.88
CA THR A 15 -44.58 8.12 3.10
C THR A 15 -43.26 8.89 3.02
N VAL A 16 -43.31 10.20 2.79
CA VAL A 16 -42.13 11.06 2.73
C VAL A 16 -41.43 11.11 4.09
N ILE A 17 -42.17 11.29 5.18
CA ILE A 17 -41.61 11.35 6.54
C ILE A 17 -40.92 10.03 6.90
N TYR A 18 -41.54 8.89 6.63
CA TYR A 18 -40.92 7.59 6.90
C TYR A 18 -39.67 7.34 6.07
N THR A 19 -39.68 7.75 4.80
CA THR A 19 -38.49 7.68 3.95
C THR A 19 -37.36 8.58 4.48
N LEU A 20 -37.69 9.80 4.91
CA LEU A 20 -36.71 10.73 5.49
C LEU A 20 -36.13 10.22 6.82
N ILE A 21 -36.97 9.65 7.70
CA ILE A 21 -36.50 9.02 8.94
C ILE A 21 -35.58 7.84 8.61
N GLY A 22 -35.95 7.00 7.65
CA GLY A 22 -35.11 5.89 7.17
C GLY A 22 -33.75 6.36 6.67
N LEU A 23 -33.72 7.37 5.79
CA LEU A 23 -32.48 7.97 5.29
C LEU A 23 -31.65 8.60 6.41
N ALA A 24 -32.28 9.26 7.38
CA ALA A 24 -31.60 9.86 8.52
C ALA A 24 -30.92 8.80 9.41
N ILE A 25 -31.61 7.68 9.68
CA ILE A 25 -31.05 6.56 10.46
C ILE A 25 -29.85 5.95 9.72
N ILE A 26 -29.96 5.70 8.41
CA ILE A 26 -28.86 5.16 7.60
C ILE A 26 -27.66 6.11 7.62
N GLY A 27 -27.89 7.42 7.46
CA GLY A 27 -26.84 8.43 7.53
C GLY A 27 -26.10 8.42 8.86
N LEU A 28 -26.82 8.30 9.98
CA LEU A 28 -26.23 8.26 11.32
C LEU A 28 -25.41 6.98 11.55
N VAL A 29 -25.89 5.83 11.06
CA VAL A 29 -25.15 4.56 11.13
C VAL A 29 -23.86 4.63 10.31
N LEU A 30 -23.94 5.13 9.07
CA LEU A 30 -22.76 5.28 8.20
C LEU A 30 -21.75 6.24 8.82
N ALA A 31 -22.18 7.37 9.39
CA ALA A 31 -21.27 8.31 10.04
C ALA A 31 -20.48 7.65 11.19
N GLY A 32 -21.10 6.76 11.97
CA GLY A 32 -20.42 5.99 13.01
C GLY A 32 -19.54 4.85 12.47
N ALA A 33 -19.94 4.21 11.38
CA ALA A 33 -19.25 3.05 10.82
C ALA A 33 -18.07 3.42 9.90
N LEU A 34 -18.13 4.55 9.19
CA LEU A 34 -17.14 5.00 8.20
C LEU A 34 -15.70 5.02 8.75
N PRO A 35 -15.41 5.55 9.95
CA PRO A 35 -14.04 5.56 10.48
C PRO A 35 -13.46 4.15 10.67
N LYS A 36 -14.30 3.18 11.03
CA LYS A 36 -13.88 1.77 11.21
C LYS A 36 -13.67 1.06 9.88
N ILE A 37 -14.47 1.40 8.87
CA ILE A 37 -14.30 0.88 7.52
C ILE A 37 -12.98 1.37 6.92
N GLU A 38 -12.65 2.66 7.06
CA GLU A 38 -11.38 3.19 6.57
C GLU A 38 -10.17 2.56 7.29
N GLN A 39 -10.23 2.38 8.61
CA GLN A 39 -9.18 1.67 9.36
C GLN A 39 -8.95 0.24 8.83
N LYS A 40 -10.03 -0.49 8.54
CA LYS A 40 -9.94 -1.87 8.01
C LYS A 40 -9.44 -1.93 6.57
N LYS A 41 -9.81 -0.95 5.74
CA LYS A 41 -9.31 -0.82 4.38
C LYS A 41 -7.80 -0.50 4.37
N ASP A 42 -7.36 0.33 5.30
CA ASP A 42 -5.95 0.68 5.46
C ASP A 42 -5.12 -0.52 5.94
N GLU A 43 -5.60 -1.24 6.95
CA GLU A 43 -4.99 -2.50 7.43
C GLU A 43 -4.82 -3.51 6.28
N MET A 44 -5.86 -3.71 5.46
CA MET A 44 -5.80 -4.60 4.30
C MET A 44 -4.82 -4.12 3.24
N SER A 45 -4.70 -2.81 3.03
CA SER A 45 -3.77 -2.23 2.06
C SER A 45 -2.33 -2.47 2.51
N ILE A 46 -2.02 -2.27 3.80
CA ILE A 46 -0.70 -2.52 4.38
C ILE A 46 -0.35 -4.01 4.29
N SER A 47 -1.28 -4.90 4.64
CA SER A 47 -1.09 -6.37 4.52
C SER A 47 -0.72 -6.78 3.09
N ARG A 48 -1.40 -6.22 2.08
CA ARG A 48 -1.09 -6.49 0.67
C ARG A 48 0.28 -5.95 0.26
N SER A 49 0.68 -4.79 0.78
CA SER A 49 2.02 -4.24 0.52
C SER A 49 3.11 -5.13 1.15
N ILE A 50 2.87 -5.69 2.34
CA ILE A 50 3.78 -6.67 2.95
C ILE A 50 3.89 -7.93 2.09
N GLU A 51 2.77 -8.47 1.60
CA GLU A 51 2.76 -9.62 0.69
C GLU A 51 3.51 -9.32 -0.62
N ALA A 52 3.30 -8.14 -1.21
CA ALA A 52 3.98 -7.71 -2.43
C ALA A 52 5.50 -7.57 -2.22
N MET A 53 5.91 -6.96 -1.11
CA MET A 53 7.32 -6.84 -0.73
C MET A 53 7.98 -8.20 -0.48
N THR A 54 7.28 -9.12 0.18
CA THR A 54 7.78 -10.50 0.40
C THR A 54 7.96 -11.22 -0.93
N ASN A 55 7.02 -11.05 -1.87
CA ASN A 55 7.16 -11.62 -3.21
C ASN A 55 8.36 -11.02 -3.97
N ILE A 56 8.58 -9.70 -3.87
CA ILE A 56 9.78 -9.05 -4.44
C ILE A 56 11.04 -9.69 -3.85
N ASP A 57 11.12 -9.79 -2.53
CA ASP A 57 12.27 -10.36 -1.81
C ASP A 57 12.54 -11.82 -2.23
N ASP A 58 11.51 -12.66 -2.27
CA ASP A 58 11.61 -14.04 -2.75
C ASP A 58 12.15 -14.11 -4.19
N LYS A 59 11.70 -13.20 -5.08
CA LYS A 59 12.17 -13.15 -6.46
C LYS A 59 13.59 -12.65 -6.58
N ILE A 60 14.01 -11.69 -5.75
CA ILE A 60 15.40 -11.26 -5.64
C ILE A 60 16.27 -12.43 -5.19
N TYR A 61 15.85 -13.17 -4.16
CA TYR A 61 16.57 -14.33 -3.68
C TYR A 61 16.68 -15.43 -4.76
N GLU A 62 15.61 -15.70 -5.50
CA GLU A 62 15.63 -16.64 -6.63
C GLU A 62 16.62 -16.25 -7.72
N VAL A 63 16.67 -14.98 -8.14
CA VAL A 63 17.60 -14.53 -9.19
C VAL A 63 19.04 -14.46 -8.69
N SER A 64 19.26 -14.20 -7.41
CA SER A 64 20.61 -14.11 -6.83
C SER A 64 21.43 -15.39 -6.96
N ARG A 65 20.79 -16.55 -7.13
CA ARG A 65 21.45 -17.88 -7.17
C ARG A 65 22.34 -18.11 -8.39
N ALA A 66 22.06 -17.45 -9.52
CA ALA A 66 22.88 -17.59 -10.74
C ALA A 66 22.88 -16.30 -11.55
N ALA A 67 24.07 -15.92 -12.04
CA ALA A 67 24.23 -14.74 -12.91
C ALA A 67 23.46 -14.92 -14.22
N GLY A 68 22.84 -13.83 -14.71
CA GLY A 68 21.98 -13.83 -15.90
C GLY A 68 20.55 -14.34 -15.65
N ASN A 69 20.22 -14.75 -14.42
CA ASN A 69 18.83 -15.02 -14.09
C ASN A 69 18.02 -13.73 -14.07
N ARG A 70 16.87 -13.76 -14.76
CA ARG A 70 15.89 -12.69 -14.76
C ARG A 70 14.50 -13.19 -14.35
N ARG A 71 13.75 -12.34 -13.68
CA ARG A 71 12.34 -12.55 -13.34
C ARG A 71 11.56 -11.29 -13.68
N VAL A 72 10.32 -11.49 -14.11
CA VAL A 72 9.37 -10.41 -14.35
C VAL A 72 8.33 -10.47 -13.24
N ILE A 73 8.09 -9.35 -12.60
CA ILE A 73 7.03 -9.19 -11.61
C ILE A 73 6.06 -8.10 -12.06
N ASN A 74 4.79 -8.29 -11.75
CA ASN A 74 3.77 -7.28 -11.94
C ASN A 74 3.49 -6.66 -10.57
N LEU A 75 3.92 -5.43 -10.39
CA LEU A 75 3.78 -4.68 -9.16
C LEU A 75 2.52 -3.81 -9.23
N GLU A 76 1.52 -4.14 -8.44
CA GLU A 76 0.30 -3.34 -8.31
C GLU A 76 0.39 -2.45 -7.06
N ILE A 77 0.49 -1.13 -7.24
CA ILE A 77 0.54 -0.15 -6.14
C ILE A 77 -0.83 0.50 -6.01
N LYS A 78 -1.61 0.06 -5.02
CA LYS A 78 -2.94 0.63 -4.73
C LYS A 78 -2.89 1.81 -3.76
N LYS A 79 -1.86 1.86 -2.91
CA LYS A 79 -1.71 2.88 -1.87
C LYS A 79 -0.24 3.11 -1.53
N GLY A 80 0.10 4.35 -1.25
CA GLY A 80 1.47 4.76 -0.93
C GLY A 80 2.39 4.72 -2.13
N SER A 81 3.68 4.57 -1.87
CA SER A 81 4.70 4.51 -2.90
C SER A 81 5.79 3.51 -2.54
N LEU A 82 6.24 2.74 -3.54
CA LEU A 82 7.43 1.89 -3.43
C LEU A 82 8.66 2.69 -3.85
N ILE A 83 9.71 2.57 -3.08
CA ILE A 83 10.98 3.27 -3.25
C ILE A 83 12.08 2.23 -3.31
N ILE A 84 12.89 2.28 -4.37
CA ILE A 84 14.12 1.50 -4.49
C ILE A 84 15.28 2.48 -4.31
N ASN A 85 16.11 2.22 -3.30
CA ASN A 85 17.29 3.01 -2.96
C ASN A 85 18.57 2.19 -3.21
N PRO A 86 19.17 2.30 -4.42
CA PRO A 86 20.47 1.71 -4.73
C PRO A 86 21.58 2.14 -3.77
N ALA A 87 21.56 3.38 -3.28
CA ALA A 87 22.60 3.92 -2.42
C ALA A 87 22.65 3.28 -1.01
N GLU A 88 21.51 2.78 -0.53
CA GLU A 88 21.39 2.12 0.78
C GLU A 88 21.15 0.61 0.66
N ASP A 89 21.20 0.06 -0.55
CA ASP A 89 20.81 -1.33 -0.85
C ASP A 89 19.50 -1.73 -0.19
N SER A 90 18.49 -0.86 -0.28
CA SER A 90 17.21 -1.06 0.38
C SER A 90 16.02 -0.78 -0.51
N ILE A 91 14.93 -1.47 -0.21
CA ILE A 91 13.62 -1.23 -0.80
C ILE A 91 12.69 -0.84 0.33
N SER A 92 12.06 0.32 0.21
CA SER A 92 11.09 0.81 1.18
C SER A 92 9.72 1.07 0.55
N TRP A 93 8.66 0.89 1.31
CA TRP A 93 7.29 1.22 0.92
C TRP A 93 6.71 2.15 1.97
N SER A 94 6.38 3.38 1.59
CA SER A 94 5.72 4.35 2.48
C SER A 94 4.22 4.38 2.19
N LEU A 95 3.40 4.30 3.24
CA LEU A 95 1.94 4.33 3.17
C LEU A 95 1.36 5.30 4.21
N ASP A 96 0.53 6.24 3.76
CA ASP A 96 -0.35 7.01 4.65
C ASP A 96 -1.52 6.15 5.12
N SER A 97 -1.85 6.21 6.42
CA SER A 97 -2.85 5.35 7.05
C SER A 97 -3.58 6.07 8.20
N SER A 98 -4.87 5.77 8.34
CA SER A 98 -5.67 6.14 9.52
C SER A 98 -5.56 5.11 10.65
N PHE A 99 -4.87 4.00 10.38
CA PHE A 99 -4.65 2.89 11.30
C PHE A 99 -3.16 2.75 11.66
N PRO A 100 -2.79 2.79 12.95
CA PRO A 100 -1.43 2.51 13.38
C PRO A 100 -1.19 1.01 13.30
N TYR A 101 -0.41 0.58 12.29
CA TYR A 101 -0.12 -0.84 12.09
C TYR A 101 0.81 -1.41 13.17
N SER A 102 1.81 -0.62 13.59
CA SER A 102 2.73 -0.94 14.69
C SER A 102 2.75 0.17 15.74
N GLN A 103 3.50 -0.04 16.83
CA GLN A 103 3.67 0.98 17.87
C GLN A 103 4.36 2.21 17.27
N VAL A 104 3.78 3.39 17.49
CA VAL A 104 4.29 4.65 16.94
C VAL A 104 5.71 4.92 17.46
N GLY A 105 6.61 5.26 16.54
CA GLY A 105 8.01 5.56 16.83
C GLY A 105 8.87 4.32 17.13
N GLN A 106 8.32 3.11 17.00
CA GLN A 106 9.08 1.87 17.16
C GLN A 106 9.13 1.09 15.85
N THR A 107 10.33 0.62 15.51
CA THR A 107 10.54 -0.32 14.42
C THR A 107 10.31 -1.73 14.93
N VAL A 108 9.31 -2.39 14.35
CA VAL A 108 8.96 -3.78 14.67
C VAL A 108 9.47 -4.67 13.54
N PRO A 109 10.32 -5.68 13.82
CA PRO A 109 10.74 -6.63 12.82
C PRO A 109 9.57 -7.55 12.43
N PHE A 110 9.39 -7.76 11.14
CA PHE A 110 8.41 -8.66 10.54
C PHE A 110 9.11 -9.51 9.47
N GLY A 111 9.56 -10.72 9.86
CA GLY A 111 10.42 -11.53 8.99
C GLY A 111 11.74 -10.82 8.71
N ASP A 112 12.10 -10.70 7.43
CA ASP A 112 13.31 -9.99 6.95
C ASP A 112 13.07 -8.49 6.68
N MET A 113 11.88 -8.00 7.02
CA MET A 113 11.47 -6.60 6.86
C MET A 113 11.34 -5.90 8.22
N ASN A 114 11.61 -4.60 8.23
CA ASN A 114 11.31 -3.71 9.34
C ASN A 114 10.05 -2.89 9.05
N VAL A 115 9.14 -2.83 10.01
CA VAL A 115 7.91 -2.02 9.92
C VAL A 115 7.97 -0.90 10.94
N THR A 116 7.98 0.34 10.47
CA THR A 116 8.02 1.54 11.31
C THR A 116 6.74 2.32 11.10
N THR A 117 6.03 2.65 12.19
CA THR A 117 4.88 3.57 12.14
C THR A 117 5.31 4.91 12.74
N THR A 118 5.20 5.99 11.99
CA THR A 118 5.41 7.37 12.47
C THR A 118 4.09 8.11 12.48
N GLN A 119 3.98 9.16 13.31
CA GLN A 119 2.79 10.00 13.38
C GLN A 119 3.15 11.40 12.92
N ASN A 120 2.69 11.78 11.73
CA ASN A 120 2.87 13.11 11.15
C ASN A 120 1.53 13.60 10.58
N GLY A 121 0.63 14.03 11.47
CA GLY A 121 -0.79 14.22 11.15
C GLY A 121 -1.56 12.90 11.29
N ASN A 122 -1.69 12.17 10.18
CA ASN A 122 -2.12 10.77 10.19
C ASN A 122 -0.94 9.83 10.52
N TYR A 123 -1.14 8.52 10.46
CA TYR A 123 -0.04 7.56 10.61
C TYR A 123 0.63 7.34 9.26
N GLU A 124 1.95 7.36 9.23
CA GLU A 124 2.74 6.90 8.09
C GLU A 124 3.36 5.56 8.47
N VAL A 125 3.16 4.56 7.63
CA VAL A 125 3.69 3.21 7.81
C VAL A 125 4.76 2.99 6.75
N GLU A 126 6.00 2.83 7.20
CA GLU A 126 7.14 2.49 6.37
C GLU A 126 7.48 1.01 6.52
N LEU A 127 7.51 0.31 5.40
CA LEU A 127 7.99 -1.06 5.27
C LEU A 127 9.38 -1.01 4.64
N LYS A 128 10.44 -1.50 5.29
CA LYS A 128 11.81 -1.44 4.76
C LYS A 128 12.49 -2.81 4.78
N ILE A 129 13.03 -3.25 3.65
CA ILE A 129 13.92 -4.41 3.54
C ILE A 129 15.31 -3.90 3.15
N GLY A 130 16.32 -4.33 3.91
CA GLY A 130 17.73 -4.05 3.60
C GLY A 130 18.42 -5.30 3.07
N TYR A 131 19.21 -5.14 2.03
CA TYR A 131 19.92 -6.23 1.37
C TYR A 131 21.43 -6.14 1.62
N LYS A 132 22.09 -7.30 1.58
CA LYS A 132 23.56 -7.41 1.64
C LYS A 132 24.21 -7.46 0.25
N MET A 133 23.45 -7.12 -0.78
CA MET A 133 23.84 -7.18 -2.19
C MET A 133 23.60 -5.83 -2.82
N ASN A 134 24.37 -5.50 -3.85
CA ASN A 134 24.29 -4.18 -4.48
C ASN A 134 23.04 -4.11 -5.36
N LEU A 135 22.17 -3.14 -5.12
CA LEU A 135 21.00 -2.89 -5.97
C LEU A 135 21.33 -1.82 -7.01
N THR A 136 20.84 -1.97 -8.24
CA THR A 136 21.00 -0.97 -9.32
C THR A 136 19.68 -0.79 -10.06
N TYR A 137 19.42 0.41 -10.59
CA TYR A 137 18.23 0.68 -11.40
C TYR A 137 18.61 1.14 -12.80
N ALA A 138 18.04 0.52 -13.83
CA ALA A 138 18.31 0.82 -15.24
C ALA A 138 19.82 0.83 -15.62
N GLY A 139 20.64 0.05 -14.91
CA GLY A 139 22.09 -0.04 -15.14
C GLY A 139 22.89 1.17 -14.66
N GLY A 140 22.31 2.04 -13.82
CA GLY A 140 23.01 3.17 -13.20
C GLY A 140 22.79 3.27 -11.69
N ASP A 141 23.65 4.07 -11.06
CA ASP A 141 23.58 4.43 -9.63
C ASP A 141 22.64 5.62 -9.47
N PHE A 142 21.34 5.40 -9.67
CA PHE A 142 20.34 6.41 -9.30
C PHE A 142 20.28 6.54 -7.78
N ILE A 143 20.07 7.77 -7.29
CA ILE A 143 19.97 8.05 -5.86
C ILE A 143 18.72 7.36 -5.29
N GLU A 144 17.60 7.43 -6.00
CA GLU A 144 16.31 6.86 -5.58
C GLU A 144 15.40 6.70 -6.81
N LYS A 145 14.64 5.59 -6.87
CA LYS A 145 13.54 5.42 -7.82
C LYS A 145 12.24 5.17 -7.07
N LYS A 146 11.27 6.06 -7.27
CA LYS A 146 9.93 6.00 -6.68
C LYS A 146 8.89 5.51 -7.69
N PHE A 147 8.01 4.63 -7.24
CA PHE A 147 6.81 4.15 -7.94
C PHE A 147 5.58 4.56 -7.12
N ASP A 148 4.75 5.42 -7.70
CA ASP A 148 3.52 5.90 -7.08
C ASP A 148 2.32 5.04 -7.48
N VAL A 149 1.14 5.36 -6.92
CA VAL A 149 -0.11 4.68 -7.27
C VAL A 149 -0.40 4.78 -8.77
N ALA A 150 -0.67 3.64 -9.39
CA ALA A 150 -1.03 3.57 -10.80
C ALA A 150 -2.21 2.61 -11.04
N PRO A 151 -3.13 2.92 -11.96
CA PRO A 151 -4.22 2.01 -12.32
C PRO A 151 -3.74 0.78 -13.09
N THR A 152 -2.59 0.88 -13.76
CA THR A 152 -1.92 -0.21 -14.46
C THR A 152 -0.74 -0.72 -13.64
N PRO A 153 -0.60 -2.04 -13.43
CA PRO A 153 0.55 -2.60 -12.73
C PRO A 153 1.87 -2.25 -13.43
N TYR A 154 2.90 -1.93 -12.65
CA TYR A 154 4.26 -1.77 -13.15
C TYR A 154 4.84 -3.13 -13.47
N ARG A 155 5.45 -3.25 -14.65
CA ARG A 155 6.13 -4.48 -15.04
C ARG A 155 7.62 -4.31 -14.76
N LEU A 156 8.09 -4.90 -13.67
CA LEU A 156 9.50 -4.81 -13.26
C LEU A 156 10.25 -6.09 -13.64
N ILE A 157 11.41 -5.90 -14.26
CA ILE A 157 12.39 -6.95 -14.52
C ILE A 157 13.44 -6.86 -13.42
N ILE A 158 13.66 -7.96 -12.73
CA ILE A 158 14.72 -8.15 -11.74
C ILE A 158 15.73 -9.09 -12.36
N GLU A 159 16.98 -8.67 -12.44
CA GLU A 159 18.07 -9.42 -13.07
C GLU A 159 19.31 -9.49 -12.19
N ASN A 160 19.97 -10.64 -12.17
CA ASN A 160 21.30 -10.77 -11.59
C ASN A 160 22.36 -10.42 -12.63
N VAL A 161 22.96 -9.24 -12.48
CA VAL A 161 23.98 -8.68 -13.41
C VAL A 161 25.33 -9.37 -13.22
N GLY A 162 25.51 -10.15 -12.15
CA GLY A 162 26.73 -10.88 -11.83
C GLY A 162 27.38 -10.33 -10.57
N LYS A 163 28.71 -10.31 -10.55
CA LYS A 163 29.49 -9.81 -9.41
C LYS A 163 30.19 -8.51 -9.78
N ASP A 164 30.15 -7.55 -8.88
CA ASP A 164 30.94 -6.33 -8.98
C ASP A 164 32.44 -6.61 -8.69
N VAL A 165 33.31 -5.64 -8.95
CA VAL A 165 34.75 -5.64 -8.66
C VAL A 165 35.04 -6.01 -7.20
N SER A 166 34.12 -5.66 -6.28
CA SER A 166 34.19 -5.99 -4.85
C SER A 166 33.77 -7.44 -4.51
N GLY A 167 33.28 -8.21 -5.49
CA GLY A 167 32.80 -9.58 -5.32
C GLY A 167 31.34 -9.73 -4.87
N ASN A 168 30.64 -8.60 -4.63
CA ASN A 168 29.22 -8.58 -4.26
C ASN A 168 28.32 -8.87 -5.46
N ILE A 169 27.21 -9.57 -5.24
CA ILE A 169 26.18 -9.79 -6.26
C ILE A 169 25.49 -8.46 -6.57
N VAL A 170 25.27 -8.18 -7.85
CA VAL A 170 24.57 -6.99 -8.33
C VAL A 170 23.20 -7.39 -8.87
N ILE A 171 22.15 -6.82 -8.29
CA ILE A 171 20.77 -7.00 -8.76
C ILE A 171 20.31 -5.73 -9.47
N GLY A 172 19.96 -5.88 -10.75
CA GLY A 172 19.44 -4.80 -11.59
C GLY A 172 17.92 -4.83 -11.66
N PHE A 173 17.31 -3.65 -11.54
CA PHE A 173 15.88 -3.43 -11.76
C PHE A 173 15.66 -2.61 -13.03
N VAL A 174 14.74 -3.05 -13.89
CA VAL A 174 14.36 -2.33 -15.12
C VAL A 174 12.84 -2.37 -15.27
N GLU A 175 12.23 -1.25 -15.61
CA GLU A 175 10.82 -1.18 -15.99
C GLU A 175 10.65 -1.58 -17.46
N ALA A 176 9.70 -2.48 -17.75
CA ALA A 176 9.50 -3.13 -19.05
C ALA A 176 8.33 -2.59 -19.86
#